data_AF-A0A9E4BVQ4-F1
#
_entry.id   AF-A0A9E4BVQ4-F1
#
_cell.length_a   1.000
_cell.length_b   1.000
_cell.length_c   1.000
_cell.angle_alpha   90.00
_cell.angle_beta   90.00
_cell.angle_gamma   90.00
#
_symmetry.space_group_name_H-M   'P 1'
#
loop_
_entity.id
_entity.type
_entity.pdbx_description
1 polymer ?
#
loop_
_entity_poly.entity_id
_entity_poly.type
_entity_poly.pdbx_seq_one_letter_code
_entity_poly.pdbx_strand_id
1 'polypeptide(L)' 'MNRFMAEATPRQRELLGFPPPGDALWTEEFIAGMATRYPGFDAEPYYAAK' A
#
# COMPACT_ATOMS: atom_id res chain seq x y z
N MET A 1 8.34 -11.78 3.02
CA MET A 1 7.24 -10.80 3.03
C MET A 1 7.61 -9.48 2.34
N ASN A 2 8.79 -8.88 2.60
CA ASN A 2 9.16 -7.56 2.06
C ASN A 2 9.08 -7.44 0.54
N ARG A 3 9.54 -8.44 -0.21
CA ARG A 3 9.48 -8.44 -1.68
C ARG A 3 8.04 -8.39 -2.22
N PHE A 4 7.13 -9.15 -1.61
CA PHE A 4 5.72 -9.15 -2.00
C PHE A 4 5.11 -7.77 -1.78
N MET A 5 5.33 -7.14 -0.62
CA MET A 5 4.76 -5.81 -0.35
C MET A 5 5.30 -4.74 -1.30
N ALA A 6 6.55 -4.84 -1.74
CA ALA A 6 7.11 -3.94 -2.74
C ALA A 6 6.48 -4.15 -4.12
N GLU A 7 6.37 -5.40 -4.60
CA GLU A 7 6.03 -5.69 -6.00
C GLU A 7 4.52 -5.92 -6.24
N ALA A 8 3.74 -6.28 -5.22
CA ALA A 8 2.33 -6.64 -5.38
C ALA A 8 1.46 -5.43 -5.70
N THR A 9 0.49 -5.61 -6.59
CA THR A 9 -0.54 -4.60 -6.86
C THR A 9 -1.49 -4.43 -5.67
N PRO A 10 -2.22 -3.31 -5.54
CA PRO A 10 -3.21 -3.14 -4.48
C PRO A 10 -4.22 -4.30 -4.41
N ARG A 11 -4.70 -4.78 -5.56
CA ARG A 11 -5.62 -5.93 -5.61
C ARG A 11 -5.00 -7.22 -5.07
N GLN A 12 -3.72 -7.47 -5.35
CA GLN A 12 -3.02 -8.64 -4.82
C GLN A 12 -2.81 -8.55 -3.31
N ARG A 13 -2.53 -7.36 -2.78
CA ARG A 13 -2.44 -7.13 -1.33
C ARG A 13 -3.79 -7.34 -0.65
N GLU A 14 -4.88 -6.91 -1.30
CA GLU A 14 -6.25 -7.11 -0.80
C GLU A 14 -6.62 -8.59 -0.63
N LEU A 15 -6.21 -9.44 -1.57
CA LEU A 15 -6.42 -10.89 -1.47
C LEU A 15 -5.72 -11.53 -0.26
N LEU A 16 -4.72 -10.84 0.33
CA LEU A 16 -4.04 -11.27 1.56
C LEU A 16 -4.54 -10.50 2.80
N GLY A 17 -5.63 -9.75 2.70
CA GLY A 17 -6.28 -9.07 3.80
C GLY A 17 -5.81 -7.63 4.06
N PHE A 18 -5.02 -7.03 3.17
CA PHE A 18 -4.73 -5.60 3.25
C PHE A 18 -5.93 -4.77 2.76
N PRO A 19 -6.22 -3.61 3.35
CA PRO A 19 -7.33 -2.80 2.89
C PRO A 19 -7.10 -2.25 1.47
N PRO A 20 -8.16 -2.08 0.65
CA PRO A 20 -8.04 -1.48 -0.67
C PRO A 20 -7.72 0.02 -0.58
N PRO A 21 -7.25 0.66 -1.67
CA PRO A 21 -7.16 2.11 -1.74
C PRO A 21 -8.50 2.81 -1.42
N GLY A 22 -8.45 3.94 -0.72
CA GLY A 22 -9.63 4.66 -0.22
C GLY A 22 -10.13 4.21 1.15
N ASP A 23 -9.60 3.11 1.70
CA ASP A 23 -9.84 2.73 3.09
C ASP A 23 -9.23 3.74 4.08
N ALA A 24 -9.91 3.97 5.21
CA ALA A 24 -9.51 4.93 6.24
C ALA A 24 -8.14 4.64 6.88
N LEU A 25 -7.65 3.39 6.79
CA LEU A 25 -6.30 3.04 7.24
C LEU A 25 -5.21 3.79 6.45
N TRP A 26 -5.45 4.09 5.16
CA TRP A 26 -4.48 4.71 4.26
C TRP A 26 -4.38 6.22 4.47
N THR A 27 -3.95 6.61 5.66
CA THR A 27 -3.54 7.99 5.93
C THR A 27 -2.23 8.31 5.19
N GLU A 28 -1.96 9.59 4.94
CA GLU A 28 -0.71 10.01 4.28
C GLU A 28 0.53 9.54 5.06
N GLU A 29 0.48 9.59 6.39
CA GLU A 29 1.53 9.09 7.27
C GLU A 29 1.73 7.58 7.12
N PHE A 30 0.64 6.81 7.08
CA PHE A 30 0.72 5.36 6.92
C PHE A 30 1.29 4.98 5.54
N ILE A 31 0.85 5.66 4.47
CA ILE A 31 1.38 5.45 3.12
C ILE A 31 2.89 5.77 3.08
N ALA A 32 3.32 6.89 3.67
CA ALA A 32 4.73 7.27 3.73
C ALA A 32 5.58 6.25 4.54
N GLY A 33 5.05 5.74 5.64
CA GLY A 33 5.68 4.69 6.42
C GLY A 33 5.82 3.38 5.64
N MET A 34 4.81 3.02 4.84
CA MET A 34 4.86 1.85 3.95
C MET A 34 5.92 1.99 2.86
N ALA A 35 6.00 3.15 2.21
CA ALA A 35 7.03 3.44 1.20
C ALA A 35 8.46 3.40 1.78
N THR A 36 8.62 3.88 3.02
CA THR A 36 9.90 3.82 3.75
C THR A 36 10.29 2.39 4.12
N ARG A 37 9.32 1.59 4.59
CA ARG A 37 9.55 0.21 5.05
C ARG A 37 9.76 -0.77 3.89
N TYR A 38 9.10 -0.54 2.76
CA TYR A 38 9.13 -1.42 1.60
C TYR A 38 9.60 -0.65 0.36
N PRO A 39 10.92 -0.54 0.14
CA PRO A 39 11.46 0.06 -1.08
C PRO A 39 10.89 -0.62 -2.32
N GLY A 40 10.25 0.16 -3.20
CA GLY A 40 9.55 -0.32 -4.39
C GLY A 40 8.02 -0.44 -4.25
N PHE A 41 7.47 -0.27 -3.03
CA PHE A 41 6.04 -0.19 -2.81
C PHE A 41 5.43 0.93 -3.65
N ASP A 42 4.53 0.55 -4.55
CA ASP A 42 3.73 1.52 -5.28
C ASP A 42 2.68 2.15 -4.35
N ALA A 43 2.88 3.45 -4.08
CA ALA A 43 2.06 4.28 -3.21
C ALA A 43 1.03 5.12 -3.96
N GLU A 44 1.20 5.31 -5.28
CA GLU A 44 0.37 6.21 -6.09
C GLU A 44 -1.14 5.88 -5.99
N PRO A 45 -1.57 4.59 -6.04
CA PRO A 45 -2.99 4.27 -5.97
C PRO A 45 -3.66 4.68 -4.65
N TYR A 46 -2.90 4.70 -3.55
CA TYR A 46 -3.43 5.04 -2.23
C TYR A 46 -3.56 6.56 -2.05
N TYR A 47 -2.64 7.34 -2.63
CA TYR A 47 -2.77 8.80 -2.67
C TYR A 47 -3.89 9.25 -3.60
N ALA A 48 -4.07 8.59 -4.75
CA ALA A 48 -5.07 8.97 -5.75
C ALA A 48 -6.51 8.66 -5.32
N ALA A 49 -6.72 7.70 -4.42
CA ALA A 49 -8.03 7.27 -3.94
C ALA A 49 -8.53 8.01 -2.69
N LYS A 50 -7.82 9.05 -2.26
CA LYS A 50 -8.13 9.84 -1.07
C LYS A 50 -9.06 11.02 -1.36
#